data_AF-A0A969GWA1-F1
#
_entry.id   AF-A0A969GWA1-F1
#
_cell.length_a   1.000
_cell.length_b   1.000
_cell.length_c   1.000
_cell.angle_alpha   90.00
_cell.angle_beta   90.00
_cell.angle_gamma   90.00
#
_symmetry.space_group_name_H-M   'P 1'
#
loop_
_entity.id
_entity.type
_entity.pdbx_description
1 polymer ?
#
loop_
_entity_poly.entity_id
_entity_poly.type
_entity_poly.pdbx_seq_one_letter_code
_entity_poly.pdbx_strand_id
1 'polypeptide(L)'
;MQLEELKAQTYECWKDLSDFNGALIQSENFEAEVQQFGDLAELKTWQQAYAAFWARNIFDANSDNRTLITTFLNYTPDKWDYELRHQVLEQFLAIPGAMDCIQNGLEQIFGNPIDTQEETIAHGVFKLVSRTARREFTGVSARPTGRLQASTRQS
;
A
#
# COMPACT_ATOMS: atom_id res chain seq x y z
N MET A 1 6.60 0.68 -16.89
CA MET A 1 5.81 -0.53 -16.57
C MET A 1 4.79 -0.75 -17.66
N GLN A 2 4.69 -1.97 -18.21
CA GLN A 2 3.72 -2.32 -19.24
C GLN A 2 2.44 -2.89 -18.60
N LEU A 3 1.28 -2.67 -19.23
CA LEU A 3 -0.02 -3.07 -18.65
C LEU A 3 -0.12 -4.60 -18.45
N GLU A 4 0.29 -5.38 -19.43
CA GLU A 4 0.21 -6.85 -19.35
C GLU A 4 1.12 -7.44 -18.27
N GLU A 5 2.32 -6.86 -18.10
CA GLU A 5 3.22 -7.23 -17.00
C GLU A 5 2.58 -6.91 -15.64
N LEU A 6 1.97 -5.73 -15.49
CA LEU A 6 1.28 -5.35 -14.27
C LEU A 6 0.09 -6.27 -13.97
N LYS A 7 -0.71 -6.66 -14.96
CA LYS A 7 -1.81 -7.62 -14.79
C LYS A 7 -1.31 -8.95 -14.26
N ALA A 8 -0.22 -9.49 -14.83
CA ALA A 8 0.38 -10.73 -14.39
C ALA A 8 0.87 -10.65 -12.93
N GLN A 9 1.56 -9.56 -12.57
CA GLN A 9 2.03 -9.35 -11.19
C GLN A 9 0.87 -9.15 -10.20
N THR A 10 -0.19 -8.45 -10.62
CA THR A 10 -1.41 -8.27 -9.83
C THR A 10 -2.09 -9.61 -9.56
N TYR A 11 -2.17 -10.48 -10.57
CA TYR A 11 -2.74 -11.81 -10.43
C TYR A 11 -1.95 -12.67 -9.45
N GLU A 12 -0.62 -12.73 -9.56
CA GLU A 12 0.18 -13.51 -8.60
C GLU A 12 0.04 -12.98 -7.17
N CYS A 13 0.03 -11.66 -6.96
CA CYS A 13 -0.22 -11.09 -5.63
C CYS A 13 -1.60 -11.46 -5.09
N TRP A 14 -2.66 -11.32 -5.90
CA TRP A 14 -4.01 -11.69 -5.50
C TRP A 14 -4.13 -13.19 -5.19
N LYS A 15 -3.49 -14.03 -5.99
CA LYS A 15 -3.49 -15.48 -5.83
C LYS A 15 -2.80 -15.90 -4.53
N ASP A 16 -1.62 -15.34 -4.23
CA ASP A 16 -0.91 -15.59 -2.97
C ASP A 16 -1.77 -15.19 -1.77
N LEU A 17 -2.43 -14.03 -1.84
CA LEU A 17 -3.33 -13.56 -0.80
C LEU A 17 -4.56 -14.47 -0.64
N SER A 18 -5.12 -14.92 -1.75
CA SER A 18 -6.28 -15.80 -1.78
C SER A 18 -5.96 -17.17 -1.20
N ASP A 19 -4.82 -17.74 -1.57
CA ASP A 19 -4.33 -19.02 -1.06
C ASP A 19 -4.10 -18.96 0.46
N PHE A 20 -3.43 -17.90 0.93
CA PHE A 20 -3.20 -17.66 2.36
C PHE A 20 -4.51 -17.59 3.16
N ASN A 21 -5.55 -16.98 2.58
CA ASN A 21 -6.88 -16.88 3.19
C ASN A 21 -7.77 -18.12 2.99
N GLY A 22 -7.28 -19.17 2.31
CA GLY A 22 -8.05 -20.36 1.98
C GLY A 22 -9.23 -20.10 1.04
N ALA A 23 -9.15 -19.04 0.25
CA ALA A 23 -10.18 -18.66 -0.71
C ALA A 23 -10.07 -19.46 -2.02
N LEU A 24 -11.19 -19.57 -2.74
CA LEU A 24 -11.24 -20.26 -4.03
C LEU A 24 -10.62 -19.40 -5.13
N ILE A 25 -9.50 -19.87 -5.69
CA ILE A 25 -8.78 -19.19 -6.77
C ILE A 25 -9.45 -19.50 -8.12
N GLN A 26 -10.18 -18.52 -8.65
CA GLN A 26 -10.82 -18.54 -9.96
C GLN A 26 -10.65 -17.19 -10.66
N SER A 27 -10.51 -17.20 -11.98
CA SER A 27 -10.35 -15.99 -12.81
C SER A 27 -11.49 -14.99 -12.63
N GLU A 28 -12.71 -15.48 -12.47
CA GLU A 28 -13.92 -14.69 -12.31
C GLU A 28 -13.92 -13.92 -10.99
N ASN A 29 -13.35 -14.51 -9.92
CA ASN A 29 -13.19 -13.85 -8.64
C ASN A 29 -12.12 -12.75 -8.74
N PHE A 30 -11.01 -13.05 -9.40
CA PHE A 30 -9.93 -12.10 -9.62
C PHE A 30 -10.40 -10.83 -10.34
N GLU A 31 -11.04 -10.97 -11.51
CA GLU A 31 -11.52 -9.80 -12.27
C GLU A 31 -12.57 -9.00 -11.50
N ALA A 32 -13.47 -9.67 -10.79
CA ALA A 32 -14.48 -9.02 -9.96
C ALA A 32 -13.88 -8.21 -8.81
N GLU A 33 -12.80 -8.70 -8.18
CA GLU A 33 -12.08 -7.98 -7.14
C GLU A 33 -11.29 -6.80 -7.71
N VAL A 34 -10.60 -6.96 -8.84
CA VAL A 34 -9.88 -5.86 -9.50
C VAL A 34 -10.83 -4.75 -9.95
N GLN A 35 -12.04 -5.10 -10.41
CA GLN A 35 -13.07 -4.12 -10.81
C GLN A 35 -13.50 -3.19 -9.66
N GLN A 36 -13.32 -3.58 -8.39
CA GLN A 36 -13.61 -2.71 -7.26
C GLN A 36 -12.72 -1.46 -7.22
N PHE A 37 -11.55 -1.51 -7.88
CA PHE A 37 -10.61 -0.40 -7.99
C PHE A 37 -10.91 0.50 -9.20
N GLY A 38 -11.71 0.06 -10.18
CA GLY A 38 -12.04 0.85 -11.36
C GLY A 38 -12.24 0.04 -12.64
N ASP A 39 -12.04 0.67 -13.79
CA ASP A 39 -12.18 0.06 -15.13
C ASP A 39 -10.96 -0.82 -15.46
N LEU A 40 -11.21 -2.07 -15.89
CA LEU A 40 -10.16 -3.03 -16.26
C LEU A 40 -9.35 -2.64 -17.50
N ALA A 41 -9.82 -1.69 -18.31
CA ALA A 41 -9.05 -1.14 -19.43
C ALA A 41 -7.97 -0.14 -18.97
N GLU A 42 -8.10 0.41 -17.76
CA GLU A 42 -7.28 1.52 -17.28
C GLU A 42 -6.06 1.04 -16.50
N LEU A 43 -4.86 1.51 -16.89
CA LEU A 43 -3.62 1.18 -16.18
C LEU A 43 -3.69 1.51 -14.68
N LYS A 44 -4.32 2.64 -14.34
CA LYS A 44 -4.45 3.10 -12.95
C LYS A 44 -5.22 2.11 -12.07
N THR A 45 -6.24 1.44 -12.60
CA THR A 45 -7.01 0.42 -11.88
C THR A 45 -6.10 -0.72 -11.43
N TRP A 46 -5.29 -1.22 -12.35
CA TRP A 46 -4.35 -2.31 -12.07
C TRP A 46 -3.25 -1.88 -11.09
N GLN A 47 -2.79 -0.64 -11.15
CA GLN A 47 -1.80 -0.12 -10.19
C GLN A 47 -2.37 -0.08 -8.77
N GLN A 48 -3.63 0.34 -8.64
CA GLN A 48 -4.33 0.39 -7.35
C GLN A 48 -4.60 -1.01 -6.79
N ALA A 49 -5.06 -1.94 -7.64
CA ALA A 49 -5.31 -3.32 -7.26
C ALA A 49 -4.00 -4.00 -6.80
N TYR A 50 -2.92 -3.90 -7.59
CA TYR A 50 -1.61 -4.41 -7.20
C TYR A 50 -1.16 -3.84 -5.85
N ALA A 51 -1.23 -2.52 -5.69
CA ALA A 51 -0.81 -1.86 -4.46
C ALA A 51 -1.57 -2.37 -3.23
N ALA A 52 -2.88 -2.60 -3.36
CA ALA A 52 -3.71 -3.11 -2.29
C ALA A 52 -3.40 -4.57 -1.95
N PHE A 53 -3.32 -5.45 -2.94
CA PHE A 53 -3.00 -6.86 -2.72
C PHE A 53 -1.59 -7.04 -2.16
N TRP A 54 -0.60 -6.33 -2.72
CA TRP A 54 0.77 -6.40 -2.24
C TRP A 54 0.92 -5.86 -0.82
N ALA A 55 0.30 -4.71 -0.51
CA ALA A 55 0.28 -4.19 0.85
C ALA A 55 -0.30 -5.19 1.85
N ARG A 56 -1.39 -5.88 1.47
CA ARG A 56 -2.00 -6.89 2.32
C ARG A 56 -1.12 -8.13 2.50
N ASN A 57 -0.52 -8.63 1.42
CA ASN A 57 0.44 -9.74 1.50
C ASN A 57 1.61 -9.42 2.41
N ILE A 58 2.22 -8.24 2.27
CA ILE A 58 3.32 -7.81 3.13
C ILE A 58 2.88 -7.79 4.60
N PHE A 59 1.70 -7.24 4.89
CA PHE A 59 1.20 -7.14 6.26
C PHE A 59 0.90 -8.52 6.88
N ASP A 60 0.20 -9.39 6.15
CA ASP A 60 -0.20 -10.71 6.64
C ASP A 60 1.00 -11.67 6.76
N ALA A 61 1.99 -11.56 5.87
CA ALA A 61 3.22 -12.34 5.92
C ALA A 61 4.26 -11.77 6.92
N ASN A 62 4.03 -10.58 7.49
CA ASN A 62 4.98 -9.94 8.39
C ASN A 62 5.04 -10.67 9.74
N SER A 63 6.11 -11.43 9.93
CA SER A 63 6.45 -12.08 11.20
C SER A 63 7.61 -11.39 11.94
N ASP A 64 8.32 -10.48 11.26
CA ASP A 64 9.46 -9.75 11.77
C ASP A 64 9.53 -8.34 11.16
N ASN A 65 9.37 -7.33 12.01
CA ASN A 65 9.35 -5.92 11.60
C ASN A 65 10.70 -5.46 11.03
N ARG A 66 11.82 -6.11 11.37
CA ARG A 66 13.11 -5.81 10.73
C ARG A 66 13.11 -6.23 9.28
N THR A 67 12.67 -7.45 9.00
CA THR A 67 12.46 -7.98 7.64
C THR A 67 11.48 -7.13 6.82
N LEU A 68 10.41 -6.60 7.43
CA LEU A 68 9.51 -5.63 6.80
C LEU A 68 10.27 -4.43 6.21
N ILE A 69 11.18 -3.83 6.98
CA ILE A 69 11.97 -2.67 6.54
C ILE A 69 13.01 -3.05 5.49
N THR A 70 13.77 -4.13 5.73
CA THR A 70 14.95 -4.48 4.91
C THR A 70 14.61 -5.18 3.60
N THR A 71 13.46 -5.86 3.56
CA THR A 71 13.05 -6.68 2.42
C THR A 71 11.83 -6.11 1.72
N PHE A 72 10.71 -5.98 2.42
CA PHE A 72 9.42 -5.69 1.77
C PHE A 72 9.22 -4.22 1.42
N LEU A 73 9.64 -3.29 2.31
CA LEU A 73 9.55 -1.85 2.08
C LEU A 73 10.83 -1.25 1.47
N ASN A 74 11.81 -2.10 1.15
CA ASN A 74 13.07 -1.70 0.51
C ASN A 74 12.90 -1.53 -1.01
N TYR A 75 12.25 -0.43 -1.40
CA TYR A 75 12.07 -0.05 -2.80
C TYR A 75 13.30 0.64 -3.36
N THR A 76 13.90 0.06 -4.39
CA THR A 76 15.07 0.60 -5.09
C THR A 76 14.74 0.90 -6.56
N PRO A 77 15.34 1.93 -7.19
CA PRO A 77 14.98 2.36 -8.56
C PRO A 77 15.14 1.30 -9.66
N ASP A 78 15.94 0.27 -9.41
CA ASP A 78 16.17 -0.87 -10.30
C ASP A 78 15.05 -1.93 -10.23
N LYS A 79 14.18 -1.90 -9.21
CA LYS A 79 13.03 -2.80 -9.10
C LYS A 79 11.86 -2.30 -9.93
N TRP A 80 11.14 -3.24 -10.54
CA TRP A 80 10.02 -2.97 -11.45
C TRP A 80 8.87 -2.22 -10.79
N ASP A 81 8.64 -2.46 -9.50
CA ASP A 81 7.55 -1.92 -8.69
C ASP A 81 7.93 -0.59 -8.02
N TYR A 82 9.14 -0.07 -8.27
CA TYR A 82 9.62 1.15 -7.63
C TYR A 82 8.64 2.31 -7.81
N GLU A 83 8.06 2.49 -9.00
CA GLU A 83 7.09 3.56 -9.26
C GLU A 83 5.78 3.42 -8.45
N LEU A 84 5.45 2.22 -7.98
CA LEU A 84 4.27 1.93 -7.17
C LEU A 84 4.50 2.10 -5.67
N ARG A 85 5.75 2.26 -5.22
CA ARG A 85 6.12 2.33 -3.79
C ARG A 85 5.27 3.27 -2.95
N HIS A 86 4.86 4.41 -3.51
CA HIS A 86 4.00 5.37 -2.79
C HIS A 86 2.59 4.83 -2.63
N GLN A 87 2.00 4.26 -3.69
CA GLN A 87 0.66 3.68 -3.65
C GLN A 87 0.63 2.45 -2.74
N VAL A 88 1.64 1.58 -2.81
CA VAL A 88 1.75 0.43 -1.91
C VAL A 88 1.84 0.90 -0.46
N LEU A 89 2.68 1.90 -0.17
CA LEU A 89 2.82 2.41 1.19
C LEU A 89 1.52 3.06 1.68
N GLU A 90 0.81 3.82 0.84
CA GLU A 90 -0.50 4.39 1.17
C GLU A 90 -1.51 3.28 1.54
N GLN A 91 -1.59 2.21 0.74
CA GLN A 91 -2.45 1.06 1.03
C GLN A 91 -2.01 0.32 2.31
N PHE A 92 -0.70 0.15 2.51
CA PHE A 92 -0.15 -0.49 3.70
C PHE A 92 -0.48 0.30 4.97
N LEU A 93 -0.28 1.62 4.96
CA LEU A 93 -0.58 2.50 6.08
C LEU A 93 -2.08 2.61 6.40
N ALA A 94 -2.95 2.29 5.44
CA ALA A 94 -4.40 2.20 5.68
C ALA A 94 -4.79 0.95 6.50
N ILE A 95 -3.91 -0.04 6.63
CA ILE A 95 -4.16 -1.25 7.42
C ILE A 95 -3.95 -0.93 8.92
N PRO A 96 -4.92 -1.23 9.80
CA PRO A 96 -4.76 -1.04 11.24
C PRO A 96 -3.50 -1.75 11.80
N GLY A 97 -2.66 -1.01 12.53
CA GLY A 97 -1.42 -1.52 13.11
C GLY A 97 -0.19 -1.49 12.19
N ALA A 98 -0.35 -1.19 10.90
CA ALA A 98 0.76 -1.16 9.95
C ALA A 98 1.83 -0.12 10.29
N MET A 99 1.42 1.05 10.80
CA MET A 99 2.36 2.08 11.26
C MET A 99 3.21 1.58 12.44
N ASP A 100 2.61 0.84 13.37
CA ASP A 100 3.32 0.29 14.54
C ASP A 100 4.38 -0.72 14.08
N CYS A 101 4.08 -1.55 13.07
CA CYS A 101 5.06 -2.45 12.46
C CYS A 101 6.27 -1.68 11.90
N ILE A 102 6.04 -0.58 11.17
CA ILE A 102 7.11 0.25 10.62
C ILE A 102 7.93 0.90 11.74
N GLN A 103 7.28 1.49 12.74
CA GLN A 103 7.96 2.13 13.86
C GLN A 103 8.86 1.15 14.59
N ASN A 104 8.32 -0.01 14.98
CA ASN A 104 9.07 -1.07 15.65
C ASN A 104 10.27 -1.54 14.82
N GLY A 105 10.10 -1.73 13.50
CA GLY A 105 11.20 -2.15 12.62
C GLY A 105 12.32 -1.10 12.51
N LEU A 106 11.95 0.17 12.38
CA LEU A 106 12.91 1.27 12.34
C LEU A 106 13.63 1.44 13.68
N GLU A 107 12.92 1.34 14.80
CA GLU A 107 13.51 1.41 16.14
C GLU A 107 14.51 0.28 16.38
N GLN A 108 14.19 -0.95 15.94
CA GLN A 108 15.11 -2.09 16.02
C GLN A 108 16.40 -1.83 15.25
N ILE A 109 16.28 -1.33 14.01
CA ILE A 109 17.45 -1.10 13.14
C ILE A 109 18.29 0.07 13.65
N PHE A 110 17.68 1.21 13.98
CA PHE A 110 18.44 2.38 14.47
C PHE A 110 19.00 2.18 15.89
N GLY A 111 18.39 1.32 16.70
CA GLY A 111 18.90 0.96 18.02
C GLY A 111 20.05 -0.05 17.98
N ASN A 112 20.02 -1.01 17.05
CA ASN A 112 21.04 -2.05 16.91
C ASN A 112 21.21 -2.52 15.45
N PRO A 113 21.88 -1.73 14.61
CA PRO A 113 22.09 -2.05 13.21
C PRO A 113 23.04 -3.25 13.07
N ILE A 114 22.77 -4.14 12.10
CA ILE A 114 23.70 -5.21 11.73
C ILE A 114 24.87 -4.63 10.94
N ASP A 115 24.58 -3.75 9.97
CA ASP A 115 25.56 -3.11 9.11
C ASP A 115 25.07 -1.76 8.55
N THR A 116 25.95 -1.06 7.83
CA THR A 116 25.66 0.24 7.20
C THR A 116 24.64 0.15 6.06
N GLN A 117 24.52 -1.01 5.40
CA GLN A 117 23.54 -1.19 4.32
C GLN A 117 22.13 -1.16 4.90
N GLU A 118 21.94 -1.83 6.03
CA GLU A 118 20.67 -1.86 6.73
C GLU A 118 20.23 -0.47 7.21
N GLU A 119 21.13 0.30 7.82
CA GLU A 119 20.85 1.70 8.20
C GLU A 119 20.44 2.54 6.98
N THR A 120 21.11 2.34 5.85
CA THR A 120 20.81 3.05 4.60
C THR A 120 19.39 2.72 4.11
N ILE A 121 18.99 1.44 4.17
CA ILE A 121 17.64 1.01 3.82
C ILE A 121 16.61 1.62 4.76
N ALA A 122 16.84 1.56 6.08
CA ALA A 122 15.94 2.14 7.09
C ALA A 122 15.76 3.64 6.90
N HIS A 123 16.83 4.38 6.59
CA HIS A 123 16.73 5.80 6.22
C HIS A 123 15.91 6.03 4.94
N GLY A 124 16.02 5.13 3.96
CA GLY A 124 15.21 5.14 2.75
C GLY A 124 13.71 5.00 3.06
N VAL A 125 13.35 3.99 3.86
CA VAL A 125 11.95 3.75 4.29
C VAL A 125 11.43 4.93 5.13
N PHE A 126 12.20 5.42 6.09
CA PHE A 126 11.83 6.58 6.89
C PHE A 126 11.52 7.81 6.03
N LYS A 127 12.35 8.10 5.01
CA LYS A 127 12.11 9.19 4.06
C LYS A 127 10.85 8.97 3.23
N LEU A 128 10.58 7.73 2.81
CA LEU A 128 9.38 7.38 2.04
C LEU A 128 8.12 7.65 2.88
N VAL A 129 8.05 7.13 4.11
CA VAL A 129 6.94 7.34 5.06
C VAL A 129 6.73 8.82 5.36
N SER A 130 7.82 9.55 5.63
CA SER A 130 7.75 10.99 5.92
C SER A 130 7.16 11.81 4.76
N ARG A 131 7.36 11.37 3.50
CA ARG A 131 6.80 12.05 2.32
C ARG A 131 5.32 11.73 2.16
N THR A 132 4.92 10.48 2.38
CA THR A 132 3.52 10.05 2.30
C THR A 132 2.68 10.76 3.35
N ALA A 133 3.12 10.81 4.62
CA ALA A 133 2.43 11.55 5.68
C ALA A 133 2.25 13.04 5.37
N ARG A 134 3.24 13.68 4.70
CA ARG A 134 3.13 15.08 4.28
C ARG A 134 2.11 15.30 3.17
N ARG A 135 1.95 14.33 2.25
CA ARG A 135 0.96 14.43 1.16
C ARG A 135 -0.47 14.47 1.71
N GLU A 136 -0.78 13.63 2.69
CA GLU A 136 -2.08 13.63 3.37
C GLU A 136 -2.35 14.96 4.07
N PHE A 137 -1.33 15.55 4.71
CA PHE A 137 -1.47 16.84 5.40
C PHE A 137 -1.68 18.03 4.45
N THR A 138 -1.15 17.98 3.23
CA THR A 138 -1.36 19.02 2.20
C THR A 138 -2.60 18.80 1.34
N GLY A 139 -3.22 17.62 1.40
CA GLY A 139 -4.41 17.23 0.62
C GLY A 139 -5.75 17.67 1.24
N VAL A 140 -5.74 18.28 2.43
CA VAL A 140 -6.94 18.86 3.04
C VAL A 140 -7.26 20.21 2.37
N SER A 141 -7.73 20.15 1.13
CA SER A 141 -8.51 21.23 0.54
C SER A 141 -9.89 21.20 1.17
N ALA A 142 -10.20 22.26 1.92
CA ALA A 142 -11.46 22.48 2.60
C ALA A 142 -12.65 22.20 1.66
N ARG A 143 -13.37 21.10 1.90
CA ARG A 143 -14.73 20.97 1.37
C ARG A 143 -15.62 21.96 2.11
N PRO A 144 -16.32 22.89 1.44
CA PRO A 144 -17.37 23.64 2.09
C PRO A 144 -18.50 22.65 2.40
N THR A 145 -18.81 22.47 3.68
CA THR A 145 -20.03 21.79 4.14
C THR A 145 -21.23 22.56 3.63
N GLY A 146 -21.76 22.11 2.48
CA GLY A 146 -23.00 22.60 1.90
C GLY A 146 -24.21 21.95 2.57
N ARG A 147 -25.21 22.80 2.85
CA ARG A 147 -26.63 22.54 3.17
C ARG A 147 -27.00 22.01 4.56
N LEU A 148 -27.38 22.97 5.41
CA LEU A 148 -28.67 22.91 6.12
C LEU A 148 -29.63 23.90 5.44
N GLN A 149 -30.50 23.42 4.55
CA GLN A 149 -31.72 24.16 4.24
C GLN A 149 -32.70 23.90 5.39
N ALA A 150 -32.87 24.89 6.25
CA ALA A 150 -33.99 24.93 7.18
C ALA A 150 -35.27 25.16 6.36
N SER A 151 -36.07 24.11 6.21
CA SER A 151 -37.47 24.22 5.83
C SER A 151 -38.25 24.72 7.06
N THR A 152 -38.50 26.02 7.11
CA THR A 152 -39.51 26.57 8.04
C THR A 152 -40.80 26.79 7.27
N ARG A 153 -41.74 25.85 7.42
CA ARG A 153 -43.16 26.07 7.15
C ARG A 153 -43.87 26.23 8.49
N GLN A 154 -44.65 27.31 8.60
CA GLN A 154 -45.77 27.64 9.51
C GLN A 154 -45.66 29.17 9.73
N SER A 155 -46.63 30.01 9.37
CA SER A 155 -48.09 29.88 9.41
C SER A 155 -48.76 30.58 8.24
#